data_AF-A0A5B7J8A9-F1
#
_entry.id   AF-A0A5B7J8A9-F1
#
_cell.length_a   1.000
_cell.length_b   1.000
_cell.length_c   1.000
_cell.angle_alpha   90.00
_cell.angle_beta   90.00
_cell.angle_gamma   90.00
#
_symmetry.space_group_name_H-M   'P 1'
#
loop_
_entity.id
_entity.type
_entity.pdbx_description
1 polymer ?
#
loop_
_entity_poly.entity_id
_entity_poly.type
_entity_poly.pdbx_seq_one_letter_code
_entity_poly.pdbx_strand_id
1 'polypeptide(L)'
;MELREASNGEELLEVEKRLDREKRKEEAKSAQVAERLRKQTSVFDIINKKLGGKGHTSEDDADDLKQKPAVNICSTVLQKDTAKNLNMKNYQISENIRQLEKEVQKMEQAKLRQSNNKAALGMINTKLEAKKSELQKFKEAEMKVQGEQQKRRDTKKYCVF
;
A
#
# COMPACT_ATOMS: atom_id res chain seq x y z
N MET A 1 -64.72 -2.29 25.98
CA MET A 1 -63.89 -1.15 26.41
C MET A 1 -62.39 -1.46 26.36
N GLU A 2 -61.98 -2.72 26.39
CA GLU A 2 -60.57 -3.11 26.56
C GLU A 2 -59.67 -2.96 25.32
N LEU A 3 -60.23 -2.89 24.10
CA LEU A 3 -59.43 -2.68 22.88
C LEU A 3 -58.99 -1.22 22.66
N ARG A 4 -59.54 -0.28 23.43
CA ARG A 4 -59.27 1.17 23.29
C ARG A 4 -58.15 1.65 24.21
N GLU A 5 -57.81 0.85 25.23
CA GLU A 5 -56.75 1.16 26.20
C GLU A 5 -55.36 0.76 25.71
N ALA A 6 -55.26 -0.23 24.81
CA ALA A 6 -53.99 -0.63 24.20
C ALA A 6 -53.46 0.36 23.14
N SER A 7 -54.31 1.28 22.63
CA SER A 7 -53.95 2.19 21.53
C SER A 7 -53.84 3.66 21.93
N ASN A 8 -53.84 4.01 23.23
CA ASN A 8 -53.80 5.39 23.74
C ASN A 8 -54.84 6.34 23.10
N GLY A 9 -55.90 5.82 22.48
CA GLY A 9 -56.91 6.62 21.78
C GLY A 9 -56.53 7.11 20.38
N GLU A 10 -55.42 6.66 19.79
CA GLU A 10 -55.05 6.97 18.40
C GLU A 10 -55.86 6.12 17.40
N GLU A 11 -56.26 6.70 16.26
CA GLU A 11 -56.93 5.94 15.20
C GLU A 11 -55.97 4.89 14.61
N LEU A 12 -56.48 3.69 14.32
CA LEU A 12 -55.67 2.53 13.90
C LEU A 12 -54.73 2.85 12.72
N LEU A 13 -55.19 3.71 11.80
CA LEU A 13 -54.44 4.17 10.61
C LEU A 13 -53.27 5.10 10.95
N GLU A 14 -53.34 5.84 12.06
CA GLU A 14 -52.26 6.73 12.52
C GLU A 14 -51.15 5.93 13.21
N VAL A 15 -51.55 4.90 13.98
CA VAL A 15 -50.62 3.94 14.59
C VAL A 15 -49.83 3.20 13.50
N GLU A 16 -50.51 2.71 12.46
CA GLU A 16 -49.87 2.04 11.32
C GLU A 16 -48.87 2.96 10.60
N LYS A 17 -49.27 4.20 10.29
CA LYS A 17 -48.39 5.20 9.68
C LYS A 17 -47.17 5.53 10.55
N ARG A 18 -47.32 5.57 11.88
CA ARG A 18 -46.19 5.80 12.81
C ARG A 18 -45.24 4.62 12.78
N LEU A 19 -45.76 3.39 12.85
CA LEU A 19 -44.99 2.16 12.81
C LEU A 19 -44.19 2.02 11.51
N ASP A 20 -44.77 2.36 10.37
CA ASP A 20 -44.08 2.37 9.08
C ASP A 20 -42.97 3.42 9.01
N ARG A 21 -43.18 4.61 9.59
CA ARG A 21 -42.15 5.64 9.68
C ARG A 21 -41.01 5.21 10.58
N GLU A 22 -41.29 4.52 11.67
CA GLU A 22 -40.28 3.98 12.58
C GLU A 22 -39.46 2.88 11.91
N LYS A 23 -40.12 1.92 11.24
CA LYS A 23 -39.45 0.86 10.45
C LYS A 23 -38.51 1.45 9.40
N ARG A 24 -38.99 2.41 8.58
CA ARG A 24 -38.13 3.08 7.57
C ARG A 24 -36.94 3.79 8.18
N LYS A 25 -37.10 4.42 9.35
CA LYS A 25 -35.99 5.08 10.06
C LYS A 25 -34.98 4.06 10.58
N GLU A 26 -35.46 2.91 11.06
CA GLU A 26 -34.60 1.83 11.54
C GLU A 26 -33.84 1.16 10.40
N GLU A 27 -34.49 0.91 9.26
CA GLU A 27 -33.87 0.42 8.03
C GLU A 27 -32.81 1.39 7.48
N ALA A 28 -33.10 2.69 7.48
CA ALA A 28 -32.12 3.70 7.05
C ALA A 28 -30.90 3.75 7.99
N LYS A 29 -31.10 3.62 9.30
CA LYS A 29 -30.01 3.56 10.28
C LYS A 29 -29.19 2.27 10.13
N SER A 30 -29.83 1.12 9.95
CA SER A 30 -29.15 -0.16 9.79
C SER A 30 -28.34 -0.20 8.49
N ALA A 31 -28.88 0.33 7.39
CA ALA A 31 -28.17 0.48 6.12
C ALA A 31 -26.91 1.37 6.27
N GLN A 32 -27.03 2.52 6.96
CA GLN A 32 -25.90 3.40 7.21
C GLN A 32 -24.81 2.74 8.07
N VAL A 33 -25.19 1.96 9.08
CA VAL A 33 -24.25 1.21 9.92
C VAL A 33 -23.54 0.12 9.11
N ALA A 34 -24.28 -0.62 8.28
CA ALA A 34 -23.70 -1.63 7.40
C ALA A 34 -22.70 -1.02 6.40
N GLU A 35 -22.99 0.16 5.85
CA GLU A 35 -22.06 0.89 4.97
C GLU A 35 -20.80 1.34 5.71
N ARG A 36 -20.93 1.83 6.94
CA ARG A 36 -19.77 2.21 7.77
C ARG A 36 -18.90 1.01 8.12
N LEU A 37 -19.50 -0.13 8.44
CA LEU A 37 -18.77 -1.37 8.72
C LEU A 37 -18.04 -1.90 7.48
N ARG A 38 -18.65 -1.81 6.29
CA ARG A 38 -17.98 -2.14 5.01
C ARG A 38 -16.79 -1.23 4.71
N LYS A 39 -16.85 0.05 5.12
CA LYS A 39 -15.77 1.03 4.91
C LYS A 39 -14.65 0.93 5.95
N GLN A 40 -14.90 0.32 7.11
CA GLN A 40 -13.86 0.04 8.11
C GLN A 40 -13.09 -1.20 7.69
N THR A 41 -12.05 -1.01 6.88
CA THR A 41 -11.12 -2.07 6.52
C THR A 41 -10.20 -2.38 7.70
N SER A 42 -10.27 -3.62 8.20
CA SER A 42 -9.39 -4.08 9.26
C SER A 42 -7.99 -4.38 8.71
N VAL A 43 -6.96 -4.30 9.57
CA VAL A 43 -5.60 -4.75 9.23
C VAL A 43 -5.61 -6.21 8.77
N PHE A 44 -6.48 -7.03 9.36
CA PHE A 44 -6.65 -8.43 8.96
C PHE A 44 -7.27 -8.56 7.57
N ASP A 45 -8.19 -7.69 7.18
CA ASP A 45 -8.75 -7.70 5.82
C ASP A 45 -7.68 -7.33 4.79
N ILE A 46 -6.80 -6.38 5.13
CA ILE A 46 -5.65 -6.01 4.27
C ILE A 46 -4.67 -7.17 4.15
N ILE A 47 -4.38 -7.86 5.26
CA ILE A 47 -3.51 -9.04 5.26
C ILE A 47 -4.15 -10.18 4.47
N ASN A 48 -5.45 -10.44 4.65
CA ASN A 48 -6.20 -11.46 3.94
C ASN A 48 -6.30 -11.16 2.44
N LYS A 49 -6.46 -9.89 2.04
CA LYS A 49 -6.36 -9.49 0.63
C LYS A 49 -4.95 -9.74 0.05
N LYS A 50 -3.89 -9.45 0.82
CA LYS A 50 -2.50 -9.61 0.35
C LYS A 50 -1.97 -11.04 0.38
N LEU A 51 -2.45 -11.89 1.28
CA LEU A 51 -1.97 -13.27 1.47
C LEU A 51 -2.98 -14.32 1.02
N GLY A 52 -4.29 -14.03 1.12
CA GLY A 52 -5.39 -14.97 0.86
C GLY A 52 -5.95 -14.93 -0.56
N GLY A 53 -5.21 -14.39 -1.53
CA GLY A 53 -5.64 -14.29 -2.93
C GLY A 53 -5.80 -15.64 -3.62
N LYS A 54 -6.98 -16.28 -3.45
CA LYS A 54 -7.65 -17.16 -4.41
C LYS A 54 -9.02 -17.58 -3.87
N GLY A 55 -10.05 -16.81 -4.23
CA GLY A 55 -11.44 -17.25 -4.10
C GLY A 55 -12.26 -16.49 -3.07
N HIS A 56 -12.66 -15.27 -3.40
CA HIS A 56 -14.08 -14.91 -3.44
C HIS A 56 -14.26 -13.47 -3.93
N THR A 57 -14.73 -13.36 -5.17
CA THR A 57 -15.71 -12.40 -5.68
C THR A 57 -15.86 -11.05 -4.97
N SER A 58 -15.27 -10.01 -5.57
CA SER A 58 -15.90 -8.69 -5.73
C SER A 58 -15.22 -7.99 -6.91
N GLU A 59 -16.00 -7.70 -7.95
CA GLU A 59 -15.57 -7.22 -9.28
C GLU A 59 -15.06 -5.76 -9.32
N ASP A 60 -14.42 -5.26 -8.27
CA ASP A 60 -13.95 -3.85 -8.22
C ASP A 60 -12.41 -3.68 -8.16
N ASP A 61 -11.63 -4.73 -7.94
CA ASP A 61 -10.17 -4.60 -7.74
C ASP A 61 -9.36 -4.99 -9.00
N ALA A 62 -9.77 -4.51 -10.18
CA ALA A 62 -8.95 -4.60 -11.40
C ALA A 62 -7.76 -3.61 -11.41
N ASP A 63 -7.65 -2.71 -10.42
CA ASP A 63 -6.64 -1.63 -10.45
C ASP A 63 -5.51 -1.76 -9.40
N ASP A 64 -5.59 -2.72 -8.46
CA ASP A 64 -4.62 -2.83 -7.35
C ASP A 64 -3.51 -3.90 -7.56
N LEU A 65 -3.49 -4.52 -8.75
CA LEU A 65 -2.36 -5.38 -9.20
C LEU A 65 -1.21 -4.58 -9.82
N LYS A 66 -1.18 -3.26 -9.65
CA LYS A 66 0.00 -2.46 -10.01
C LYS A 66 1.10 -2.70 -9.00
N GLN A 67 1.88 -3.74 -9.32
CA GLN A 67 3.34 -3.80 -9.29
C GLN A 67 3.97 -3.18 -8.03
N LYS A 68 4.77 -3.99 -7.29
CA LYS A 68 5.86 -3.48 -6.43
C LYS A 68 6.34 -2.16 -7.02
N PRO A 69 6.22 -1.01 -6.33
CA PRO A 69 6.42 0.27 -6.99
C PRO A 69 7.82 0.25 -7.57
N ALA A 70 7.90 0.01 -8.88
CA ALA A 70 9.12 0.18 -9.62
C ALA A 70 9.44 1.63 -9.34
N VAL A 71 10.52 1.86 -8.60
CA VAL A 71 10.82 3.19 -8.10
C VAL A 71 11.01 4.03 -9.35
N ASN A 72 9.97 4.78 -9.72
CA ASN A 72 9.89 5.49 -10.99
C ASN A 72 10.74 6.74 -10.81
N ILE A 73 12.03 6.58 -11.05
CA ILE A 73 13.07 7.60 -10.84
C ILE A 73 13.39 8.22 -12.20
N CYS A 74 12.33 8.65 -12.88
CA CYS A 74 12.46 9.52 -14.03
C CYS A 74 12.58 10.96 -13.52
N SER A 75 13.51 11.74 -14.10
CA SER A 75 13.76 13.14 -13.71
C SER A 75 12.47 13.98 -13.69
N THR A 76 11.57 13.77 -14.65
CA THR A 76 10.29 14.47 -14.77
C THR A 76 9.30 14.13 -13.65
N VAL A 77 9.40 12.94 -13.06
CA VAL A 77 8.58 12.49 -11.93
C VAL A 77 9.13 13.07 -10.62
N LEU A 78 10.45 13.03 -10.46
CA LEU A 78 11.13 13.58 -9.27
C LEU A 78 10.91 15.09 -9.12
N GLN A 79 10.85 15.83 -10.23
CA GLN A 79 10.55 17.27 -10.21
C GLN A 79 9.14 17.59 -9.69
N LYS A 80 8.17 16.71 -9.93
CA LYS A 80 6.78 16.88 -9.48
C LYS A 80 6.55 16.45 -8.03
N ASP A 81 7.46 15.66 -7.46
CA ASP A 81 7.34 15.19 -6.08
C ASP A 81 7.48 16.32 -5.07
N THR A 82 6.85 16.19 -3.91
CA THR A 82 7.11 17.08 -2.77
C THR A 82 8.42 16.69 -2.05
N ALA A 83 8.98 17.59 -1.24
CA ALA A 83 10.18 17.28 -0.45
C ALA A 83 9.99 16.06 0.47
N LYS A 84 8.78 15.90 1.05
CA LYS A 84 8.40 14.73 1.86
C LYS A 84 8.44 13.43 1.03
N ASN A 85 7.91 13.46 -0.18
CA ASN A 85 7.92 12.30 -1.09
C ASN A 85 9.34 11.93 -1.51
N LEU A 86 10.19 12.92 -1.80
CA LEU A 86 11.61 12.67 -2.11
C LEU A 86 12.34 12.04 -0.92
N ASN A 87 12.11 12.50 0.31
CA ASN A 87 12.71 11.89 1.50
C ASN A 87 12.23 10.44 1.71
N MET A 88 10.94 10.18 1.53
CA MET A 88 10.38 8.83 1.61
C MET A 88 11.01 7.91 0.55
N LYS A 89 11.11 8.38 -0.70
CA LYS A 89 11.75 7.63 -1.80
C LYS A 89 13.23 7.37 -1.51
N ASN A 90 13.96 8.36 -1.01
CA ASN A 90 15.36 8.21 -0.61
C ASN A 90 15.49 7.12 0.47
N TYR A 91 14.71 7.20 1.55
CA TYR A 91 14.70 6.18 2.60
C TYR A 91 14.41 4.76 2.07
N GLN A 92 13.38 4.62 1.22
CA GLN A 92 13.03 3.33 0.61
C GLN A 92 14.16 2.79 -0.28
N ILE A 93 14.80 3.64 -1.07
CA ILE A 93 15.94 3.26 -1.91
C ILE A 93 17.12 2.82 -1.05
N SER A 94 17.49 3.59 -0.02
CA SER A 94 18.63 3.26 0.85
C SER A 94 18.40 1.95 1.64
N GLU A 95 17.18 1.67 2.10
CA GLU A 95 16.87 0.39 2.74
C GLU A 95 16.96 -0.78 1.75
N ASN A 96 16.48 -0.60 0.51
CA ASN A 96 16.62 -1.61 -0.54
C ASN A 96 18.09 -1.86 -0.90
N ILE A 97 18.92 -0.81 -0.98
CA ILE A 97 20.38 -0.92 -1.17
C ILE A 97 20.98 -1.74 -0.04
N ARG A 98 20.69 -1.40 1.22
CA ARG A 98 21.22 -2.11 2.39
C ARG A 98 20.83 -3.58 2.40
N GLN A 99 19.61 -3.90 2.01
CA GLN A 99 19.14 -5.28 1.91
C GLN A 99 19.86 -6.05 0.78
N LEU A 100 20.00 -5.44 -0.40
CA LEU A 100 20.72 -6.04 -1.53
C LEU A 100 22.20 -6.23 -1.23
N GLU A 101 22.85 -5.30 -0.54
CA GLU A 101 24.25 -5.44 -0.12
C GLU A 101 24.45 -6.63 0.83
N LYS A 102 23.54 -6.83 1.78
CA LYS A 102 23.55 -8.03 2.65
C LYS A 102 23.35 -9.32 1.86
N GLU A 103 22.44 -9.32 0.89
CA GLU A 103 22.21 -10.48 0.01
C GLU A 103 23.44 -10.80 -0.83
N VAL A 104 24.10 -9.78 -1.40
CA VAL A 104 25.35 -9.94 -2.16
C VAL A 104 26.44 -10.51 -1.26
N GLN A 105 26.64 -9.97 -0.04
CA GLN A 105 27.61 -10.51 0.90
C GLN A 105 27.33 -11.98 1.26
N LYS A 106 26.06 -12.33 1.50
CA LYS A 106 25.66 -13.72 1.78
C LYS A 106 25.96 -14.65 0.61
N MET A 107 25.72 -14.20 -0.62
CA MET A 107 26.00 -14.95 -1.85
C MET A 107 27.51 -15.08 -2.10
N GLU A 108 28.30 -14.06 -1.79
CA GLU A 108 29.77 -14.11 -1.84
C GLU A 108 30.33 -15.13 -0.85
N GLN A 109 29.79 -15.18 0.37
CA GLN A 109 30.16 -16.22 1.33
C GLN A 109 29.71 -17.62 0.88
N ALA A 110 28.53 -17.74 0.26
CA ALA A 110 28.06 -19.00 -0.30
C ALA A 110 28.97 -19.49 -1.45
N LYS A 111 29.42 -18.57 -2.31
CA LYS A 111 30.41 -18.82 -3.35
C LYS A 111 31.71 -19.37 -2.77
N LEU A 112 32.20 -18.75 -1.69
CA LEU A 112 33.41 -19.19 -1.01
C LEU A 112 33.26 -20.62 -0.44
N ARG A 113 32.11 -20.92 0.17
CA ARG A 113 31.80 -22.25 0.72
C ARG A 113 31.66 -23.34 -0.35
N GLN A 114 31.21 -22.99 -1.54
CA GLN A 114 30.98 -23.94 -2.65
C GLN A 114 32.11 -23.94 -3.69
N SER A 115 33.32 -23.47 -3.33
CA SER A 115 34.48 -23.37 -4.23
C SER A 115 34.82 -24.66 -4.99
N ASN A 116 34.47 -25.82 -4.43
CA ASN A 116 34.81 -27.13 -4.98
C ASN A 116 33.76 -27.68 -5.95
N ASN A 117 32.59 -27.04 -6.07
CA ASN A 117 31.51 -27.49 -6.96
C ASN A 117 31.32 -26.52 -8.12
N LYS A 118 31.86 -26.89 -9.30
CA LYS A 118 31.87 -26.07 -10.51
C LYS A 118 30.45 -25.74 -11.03
N ALA A 119 29.51 -26.67 -10.94
CA ALA A 119 28.12 -26.45 -11.38
C ALA A 119 27.39 -25.46 -10.47
N ALA A 120 27.57 -25.59 -9.15
CA ALA A 120 26.97 -24.69 -8.18
C ALA A 120 27.59 -23.28 -8.23
N LEU A 121 28.90 -23.18 -8.46
CA LEU A 121 29.60 -21.91 -8.67
C LEU A 121 29.07 -21.12 -9.87
N GLY A 122 28.79 -21.80 -10.99
CA GLY A 122 28.21 -21.16 -12.17
C GLY A 122 26.88 -20.48 -11.85
N MET A 123 25.96 -21.22 -11.22
CA MET A 123 24.66 -20.68 -10.81
C MET A 123 24.78 -19.53 -9.78
N ILE A 124 25.69 -19.65 -8.81
CA ILE A 124 25.91 -18.60 -7.80
C ILE A 124 26.46 -17.34 -8.45
N ASN A 125 27.44 -17.46 -9.37
CA ASN A 125 28.01 -16.32 -10.07
C ASN A 125 26.96 -15.58 -10.90
N THR A 126 26.15 -16.29 -11.69
CA THR A 126 25.08 -15.66 -12.50
C THR A 126 24.08 -14.92 -11.63
N LYS A 127 23.65 -15.52 -10.51
CA LYS A 127 22.74 -14.86 -9.56
C LYS A 127 23.39 -13.65 -8.87
N LEU A 128 24.67 -13.75 -8.54
CA LEU A 128 25.43 -12.69 -7.91
C LEU A 128 25.63 -11.51 -8.86
N GLU A 129 25.91 -11.74 -10.13
CA GLU A 129 25.97 -10.70 -11.17
C GLU A 129 24.61 -10.00 -11.34
N ALA A 130 23.52 -10.77 -11.41
CA ALA A 130 22.18 -10.21 -11.48
C ALA A 130 21.88 -9.29 -10.27
N LYS A 131 22.24 -9.74 -9.05
CA LYS A 131 22.07 -8.97 -7.83
C LYS A 131 22.96 -7.73 -7.76
N LYS A 132 24.20 -7.81 -8.27
CA LYS A 132 25.09 -6.64 -8.40
C LYS A 132 24.55 -5.62 -9.41
N SER A 133 24.00 -6.07 -10.53
CA SER A 133 23.35 -5.19 -11.51
C SER A 133 22.11 -4.52 -10.91
N GLU A 134 21.29 -5.25 -10.16
CA GLU A 134 20.15 -4.70 -9.43
C GLU A 134 20.59 -3.63 -8.42
N LEU A 135 21.62 -3.93 -7.62
CA LEU A 135 22.20 -2.98 -6.67
C LEU A 135 22.70 -1.69 -7.36
N GLN A 136 23.37 -1.82 -8.51
CA GLN A 136 23.83 -0.67 -9.28
C GLN A 136 22.67 0.21 -9.74
N LYS A 137 21.57 -0.39 -10.24
CA LYS A 137 20.37 0.36 -10.61
C LYS A 137 19.79 1.14 -9.43
N PHE A 138 19.76 0.56 -8.24
CA PHE A 138 19.32 1.25 -7.02
C PHE A 138 20.27 2.38 -6.59
N LYS A 139 21.58 2.24 -6.78
CA LYS A 139 22.56 3.31 -6.52
C LYS A 139 22.43 4.47 -7.50
N GLU A 140 22.27 4.20 -8.79
CA GLU A 140 22.00 5.24 -9.80
C GLU A 140 20.70 5.99 -9.50
N ALA A 141 19.70 5.25 -9.05
CA ALA A 141 18.43 5.73 -8.56
C ALA A 141 18.57 6.69 -7.36
N GLU A 142 19.36 6.30 -6.35
CA GLU A 142 19.68 7.12 -5.18
C GLU A 142 20.36 8.43 -5.59
N MET A 143 21.36 8.36 -6.48
CA MET A 143 22.06 9.56 -6.97
C MET A 143 21.12 10.56 -7.65
N LYS A 144 20.15 10.09 -8.43
CA LYS A 144 19.15 10.96 -9.07
C LYS A 144 18.27 11.67 -8.05
N VAL A 145 17.82 10.95 -7.01
CA VAL A 145 16.98 11.51 -5.94
C VAL A 145 17.78 12.51 -5.11
N GLN A 146 19.01 12.17 -4.72
CA GLN A 146 19.90 13.07 -3.98
C GLN A 146 20.24 14.33 -4.80
N GLY A 147 20.49 14.19 -6.10
CA GLY A 147 20.73 15.32 -7.00
C GLY A 147 19.52 16.27 -7.05
N GLU A 148 18.30 15.75 -7.12
CA GLU A 148 17.09 16.57 -7.08
C GLU A 148 16.89 17.25 -5.71
N GLN A 149 17.11 16.53 -4.61
CA GLN A 149 17.07 17.11 -3.26
C GLN A 149 18.09 18.24 -3.11
N GLN A 150 19.31 18.06 -3.62
CA GLN A 150 20.37 19.07 -3.56
C GLN A 150 20.02 20.30 -4.39
N LYS A 151 19.53 20.11 -5.63
CA LYS A 151 19.04 21.22 -6.48
C LYS A 151 18.01 22.09 -5.75
N ARG A 152 17.02 21.47 -5.10
CA ARG A 152 15.99 22.19 -4.34
C ARG A 152 16.55 22.95 -3.13
N ARG A 153 17.52 22.35 -2.43
CA ARG A 153 18.20 23.02 -1.31
C ARG A 153 18.98 24.23 -1.80
N ASP A 154 19.63 24.13 -2.94
CA ASP A 154 20.42 25.22 -3.52
C ASP A 154 19.51 26.33 -4.06
N THR A 155 18.43 26.02 -4.79
CA THR A 155 17.43 27.03 -5.21
C THR A 155 16.82 27.77 -4.01
N LYS A 156 16.54 27.08 -2.90
CA LYS A 156 16.03 27.70 -1.67
C LYS A 156 17.01 28.72 -1.07
N LYS A 157 18.33 28.51 -1.20
CA LYS A 157 19.34 29.47 -0.72
C LYS A 157 19.34 30.77 -1.53
N TYR A 158 18.99 30.72 -2.81
CA TYR A 158 18.93 31.89 -3.69
C TYR A 158 17.59 32.65 -3.61
N CYS A 159 16.53 32.04 -3.07
CA CYS A 159 15.28 32.73 -2.74
C CYS A 159 15.34 33.31 -1.32
N VAL A 160 16.05 34.42 -1.16
CA VAL A 160 15.91 35.30 0.00
C VAL A 160 15.08 36.50 -0.46
N PHE A 161 13.87 36.63 0.08
CA PHE A 161 13.02 37.82 -0.08
C PHE A 161 13.14 38.69 1.17
#